data_AF-A0A920RAZ7-F1
#
_entry.id   AF-A0A920RAZ7-F1
#
_cell.length_a   1.000
_cell.length_b   1.000
_cell.length_c   1.000
_cell.angle_alpha   90.00
_cell.angle_beta   90.00
_cell.angle_gamma   90.00
#
_symmetry.space_group_name_H-M   'P 1'
#
loop_
_entity.id
_entity.type
_entity.pdbx_description
1 polymer ?
#
loop_
_entity_poly.entity_id
_entity_poly.type
_entity_poly.pdbx_seq_one_letter_code
_entity_poly.pdbx_strand_id
1 'polypeptide(L)' 'MLLQVHDELVFEAREEDIDFLADGVKFRMMTAASLDVPLVVDFGIGNNWDQAH' A
#
# COMPACT_ATOMS: atom_id res chain seq x y z
N MET A 1 -3.24 -4.12 8.30
CA MET A 1 -1.87 -3.56 8.31
C MET A 1 -1.05 -4.37 9.28
N LEU A 2 0.06 -4.95 8.83
CA LEU A 2 0.91 -5.83 9.60
C LEU A 2 2.19 -5.13 10.06
N LEU A 3 2.89 -4.48 9.13
CA LEU A 3 4.22 -3.91 9.35
C LEU A 3 4.36 -2.56 8.65
N GLN A 4 5.30 -1.76 9.16
CA GLN A 4 5.83 -0.58 8.51
C GLN A 4 7.35 -0.68 8.53
N VAL A 5 8.00 -0.47 7.39
CA VAL A 5 9.47 -0.38 7.29
C VAL A 5 9.81 0.67 6.24
N HIS A 6 10.78 1.54 6.56
CA HIS A 6 11.16 2.66 5.68
C HIS A 6 9.95 3.50 5.23
N ASP A 7 9.59 3.43 3.96
CA ASP A 7 8.47 4.09 3.29
C ASP A 7 7.34 3.13 2.88
N GLU A 8 7.42 1.87 3.31
CA GLU A 8 6.49 0.80 2.97
C GLU A 8 5.52 0.46 4.09
N LEU A 9 4.29 0.15 3.70
CA LEU A 9 3.26 -0.42 4.58
C LEU A 9 2.88 -1.81 4.06
N VAL A 10 3.02 -2.83 4.91
CA VAL A 10 2.72 -4.23 4.56
C VAL A 10 1.34 -4.60 5.09
N PHE A 11 0.52 -5.23 4.25
CA PHE A 11 -0.81 -5.70 4.58
C PHE A 11 -0.94 -7.19 4.26
N GLU A 12 -1.84 -7.84 4.97
CA GLU A 12 -2.35 -9.17 4.62
C GLU A 12 -3.85 -9.03 4.41
N ALA A 13 -4.36 -9.63 3.34
CA ALA A 13 -5.74 -9.53 2.91
C ALA A 13 -6.17 -10.84 2.25
N ARG A 14 -7.49 -11.08 2.20
CA ARG A 14 -8.05 -12.16 1.38
C ARG A 14 -7.94 -11.77 -0.09
N GLU A 15 -7.77 -12.75 -0.96
CA GLU A 15 -7.64 -12.53 -2.42
C GLU A 15 -8.80 -11.70 -2.99
N GLU A 16 -10.03 -11.97 -2.54
CA GLU A 16 -11.25 -11.27 -2.96
C GLU A 16 -11.30 -9.78 -2.55
N ASP A 17 -10.51 -9.38 -1.55
CA ASP A 17 -10.48 -8.01 -1.01
C ASP A 17 -9.29 -7.19 -1.52
N ILE A 18 -8.36 -7.79 -2.29
CA ILE A 18 -7.07 -7.17 -2.66
C ILE A 18 -7.28 -5.86 -3.41
N ASP A 19 -8.10 -5.86 -4.46
CA ASP A 19 -8.30 -4.67 -5.30
C ASP A 19 -8.93 -3.52 -4.51
N PHE A 20 -9.95 -3.83 -3.71
CA PHE A 20 -10.63 -2.84 -2.86
C PHE A 20 -9.67 -2.24 -1.82
N LEU A 21 -8.85 -3.09 -1.19
CA LEU A 21 -7.87 -2.64 -0.21
C LEU A 21 -6.78 -1.80 -0.88
N ALA A 22 -6.23 -2.24 -2.01
CA ALA A 22 -5.15 -1.57 -2.72
C ALA A 22 -5.57 -0.16 -3.16
N ASP A 23 -6.72 -0.02 -3.81
CA ASP A 23 -7.24 1.27 -4.25
C ASP A 23 -7.49 2.20 -3.06
N GLY A 24 -8.08 1.66 -2.00
CA GLY A 24 -8.37 2.41 -0.78
C GLY A 24 -7.10 2.89 -0.06
N VAL A 25 -6.10 2.04 0.06
CA VAL A 25 -4.83 2.37 0.73
C VAL A 25 -4.06 3.38 -0.10
N LYS A 26 -3.94 3.15 -1.42
CA LYS A 26 -3.28 4.06 -2.36
C LYS A 26 -3.85 5.47 -2.29
N PHE A 27 -5.18 5.60 -2.38
CA PHE A 27 -5.84 6.90 -2.26
C PHE A 27 -5.48 7.61 -0.95
N ARG A 28 -5.62 6.92 0.19
CA ARG A 28 -5.37 7.52 1.50
C ARG A 28 -3.92 7.94 1.68
N MET A 29 -2.97 7.14 1.22
CA MET A 29 -1.54 7.44 1.30
C MET A 29 -1.16 8.64 0.41
N MET A 30 -1.67 8.69 -0.83
CA MET A 30 -1.41 9.82 -1.74
C MET A 30 -2.03 11.14 -1.26
N THR A 31 -3.16 11.08 -0.56
CA THR A 31 -3.86 12.28 -0.04
C THR A 31 -3.56 12.58 1.44
N ALA A 32 -2.61 11.88 2.06
CA ALA A 32 -2.38 11.97 3.51
C ALA A 32 -1.89 13.35 3.96
N ALA A 33 -1.25 14.11 3.07
CA ALA A 33 -0.74 15.45 3.36
C ALA A 33 -0.81 16.35 2.11
N SER A 34 -0.96 17.66 2.33
CA SER A 34 -0.78 18.67 1.28
C SER A 34 0.68 19.11 1.27
N LEU A 35 1.41 18.72 0.22
CA LEU A 35 2.84 18.98 0.07
C LEU A 35 3.11 19.60 -1.30
N ASP A 36 4.18 20.39 -1.40
CA ASP A 36 4.61 20.95 -2.69
C ASP A 36 5.10 19.85 -3.66
N VAL A 37 5.58 18.74 -3.11
CA VAL A 37 5.96 17.52 -3.86
C VAL A 37 4.82 16.50 -3.76
N PRO A 38 4.28 16.00 -4.88
CA PRO A 38 3.17 15.05 -4.84
C PRO A 38 3.62 13.70 -4.25
N LEU A 39 2.79 13.15 -3.34
CA LEU A 39 2.96 11.80 -2.85
C LEU A 39 2.50 10.80 -3.92
N VAL A 40 3.37 9.84 -4.23
CA VAL A 40 3.10 8.74 -5.17
C VAL A 40 3.22 7.43 -4.41
N VAL A 41 2.36 6.48 -4.76
CA VAL A 41 2.29 5.17 -4.11
C VAL A 41 2.19 4.09 -5.18
N ASP A 42 3.13 3.17 -5.12
CA ASP A 42 3.10 1.90 -5.84
C ASP A 42 2.80 0.77 -4.86
N PHE A 43 2.35 -0.36 -5.40
CA PHE A 43 2.06 -1.55 -4.61
C PHE A 43 2.36 -2.80 -5.42
N GLY A 44 2.77 -3.86 -4.74
CA GLY A 44 2.87 -5.21 -5.28
C GLY A 44 2.03 -6.19 -4.45
N ILE A 45 1.76 -7.34 -5.04
CA ILE A 45 0.93 -8.41 -4.46
C ILE A 45 1.71 -9.71 -4.63
N GLY A 46 1.81 -10.48 -3.55
CA GLY A 46 2.55 -11.73 -3.54
C GLY A 46 2.15 -12.63 -2.38
N ASN A 47 2.49 -13.91 -2.46
CA ASN A 47 2.20 -14.88 -1.40
C ASN A 47 3.14 -14.74 -0.19
N ASN A 48 4.16 -13.90 -0.32
CA ASN A 48 5.08 -13.52 0.75
C ASN A 48 5.60 -12.11 0.43
N TRP A 49 6.29 -11.52 1.40
CA TRP A 49 6.78 -10.15 1.29
C TRP A 49 7.77 -9.95 0.13
N ASP A 50 8.70 -10.89 -0.10
CA ASP A 50 9.69 -10.81 -1.19
C ASP A 50 9.04 -10.76 -2.59
N GLN A 51 7.87 -11.38 -2.77
CA GLN A 51 7.10 -11.33 -4.01
C GLN A 51 6.25 -10.06 -4.16
N ALA A 52 5.89 -9.42 -3.05
CA ALA A 52 5.01 -8.24 -3.03
C ALA A 52 5.79 -6.92 -3.07
N HIS A 53 7.09 -6.97 -2.79
CA HIS A 53 8.03 -5.86 -2.95
C HIS A 53 8.41 -5.71 -4.44
#